data_AF-A0A8H6YZB9-F1
#
_entry.id   AF-A0A8H6YZB9-F1
#
_cell.length_a   1.000
_cell.length_b   1.000
_cell.length_c   1.000
_cell.angle_alpha   90.00
_cell.angle_beta   90.00
_cell.angle_gamma   90.00
#
_symmetry.space_group_name_H-M   'P 1'
#
loop_
_entity.id
_entity.type
_entity.pdbx_description
1 polymer ?
#
loop_
_entity_poly.entity_id
_entity_poly.type
_entity_poly.pdbx_seq_one_letter_code
_entity_poly.pdbx_strand_id
1 'polypeptide(L)'
;MVFIHALTEYDDRTRPYSKHEYYYRPGFEFAGRIDTNLLLTCRAIYLETYLAPIALNEHVFWMYRGPPRSMAANGSAYFHRMTPQQRAAVRCVRFFTQLYWLERRIFQNWPVGLVVHKLTIVIRHTDWWYWERHEPLRINAPHQGWAAWVESIPQLQELEFEFETIEPKKEQLEERVRVALGWKFPLQDGTVLVHDGAAPVKSMWAGTSRLAPGHGEGAWDADVKEQDQATLDCKFPLDLKMHVRNFKFVKESRLL
;
A
#
# COMPACT_ATOMS: atom_id res chain seq x y z
N MET A 1 14.99 -15.18 18.95
CA MET A 1 14.19 -15.75 17.83
C MET A 1 12.71 -15.90 18.16
N VAL A 2 12.29 -16.27 19.39
CA VAL A 2 10.86 -16.41 19.73
C VAL A 2 10.08 -15.08 19.76
N PHE A 3 10.66 -14.02 20.32
CA PHE A 3 9.98 -12.73 20.45
C PHE A 3 9.72 -12.03 19.12
N ILE A 4 10.61 -12.25 18.13
CA ILE A 4 10.42 -11.74 16.78
C ILE A 4 9.16 -12.36 16.18
N HIS A 5 9.06 -13.69 16.16
CA HIS A 5 7.85 -14.37 15.66
C HIS A 5 6.58 -13.97 16.40
N ALA A 6 6.63 -13.85 17.73
CA ALA A 6 5.45 -13.49 18.51
C ALA A 6 4.95 -12.05 18.27
N LEU A 7 5.84 -11.14 17.87
CA LEU A 7 5.54 -9.72 17.69
C LEU A 7 5.52 -9.28 16.22
N THR A 8 5.75 -10.21 15.29
CA THR A 8 5.50 -10.02 13.86
C THR A 8 4.00 -10.18 13.59
N GLU A 9 3.47 -9.30 12.76
CA GLU A 9 2.09 -9.32 12.29
C GLU A 9 1.80 -10.60 11.52
N TYR A 10 0.60 -11.15 11.70
CA TYR A 10 0.11 -12.31 10.97
C TYR A 10 -1.37 -12.13 10.60
N ASP A 11 -1.84 -12.96 9.67
CA ASP A 11 -3.23 -12.96 9.22
C ASP A 11 -4.19 -13.49 10.30
N ASP A 12 -5.10 -12.64 10.76
CA ASP A 12 -6.21 -13.04 11.62
C ASP A 12 -7.26 -13.80 10.81
N ARG A 13 -7.10 -15.12 10.75
CA ARG A 13 -8.01 -16.04 10.03
C ARG A 13 -9.45 -16.02 10.54
N THR A 14 -9.72 -15.43 11.70
CA THR A 14 -11.09 -15.24 12.22
C THR A 14 -11.78 -14.02 11.61
N ARG A 15 -11.03 -13.17 10.91
CA ARG A 15 -11.50 -11.91 10.31
C ARG A 15 -11.10 -11.83 8.82
N PRO A 16 -11.62 -12.73 7.96
CA PRO A 16 -11.40 -12.65 6.52
C PRO A 16 -12.05 -11.40 5.94
N TYR A 17 -11.41 -10.83 4.93
CA TYR A 17 -12.03 -9.83 4.10
C TYR A 17 -12.91 -10.49 3.04
N SER A 18 -14.05 -9.85 2.73
CA SER A 18 -14.88 -10.28 1.61
C SER A 18 -14.12 -10.07 0.30
N LYS A 19 -14.09 -11.11 -0.54
CA LYS A 19 -13.46 -11.09 -1.87
C LYS A 19 -14.13 -10.17 -2.88
N HIS A 20 -15.23 -9.53 -2.49
CA HIS A 20 -15.97 -8.57 -3.31
C HIS A 20 -15.68 -7.11 -2.94
N GLU A 21 -14.83 -6.88 -1.95
CA GLU A 21 -14.47 -5.56 -1.46
C GLU A 21 -13.20 -5.03 -2.13
N TYR A 22 -13.10 -3.71 -2.24
CA TYR A 22 -11.99 -3.03 -2.91
C TYR A 22 -10.60 -3.37 -2.37
N TYR A 23 -10.51 -3.73 -1.08
CA TYR A 23 -9.26 -3.99 -0.38
C TYR A 23 -8.85 -5.45 -0.35
N TYR A 24 -9.71 -6.38 -0.82
CA TYR A 24 -9.33 -7.78 -0.92
C TYR A 24 -8.37 -7.99 -2.09
N ARG A 25 -7.23 -8.63 -1.80
CA ARG A 25 -6.21 -9.01 -2.78
C ARG A 25 -5.23 -10.01 -2.16
N PRO A 26 -4.41 -10.71 -2.96
CA PRO A 26 -3.34 -11.55 -2.44
C PRO A 26 -2.39 -10.80 -1.49
N GLY A 27 -2.11 -11.37 -0.32
CA GLY A 27 -1.33 -10.77 0.77
C GLY A 27 -2.13 -9.82 1.68
N PHE A 28 -3.40 -9.59 1.38
CA PHE A 28 -4.34 -8.80 2.19
C PHE A 28 -5.72 -9.46 2.15
N GLU A 29 -5.79 -10.77 2.36
CA GLU A 29 -7.03 -11.54 2.42
C GLU A 29 -7.70 -11.47 3.81
N PHE A 30 -6.93 -11.11 4.84
CA PHE A 30 -7.37 -11.08 6.23
C PHE A 30 -6.98 -9.75 6.91
N ALA A 31 -7.62 -9.47 8.05
CA ALA A 31 -7.13 -8.43 8.94
C ALA A 31 -5.78 -8.83 9.55
N GLY A 32 -4.81 -7.91 9.52
CA GLY A 32 -3.54 -8.09 10.21
C GLY A 32 -3.70 -8.01 11.73
N ARG A 33 -2.94 -8.84 12.45
CA ARG A 33 -2.92 -8.89 13.91
C ARG A 33 -1.51 -9.02 14.45
N ILE A 34 -1.22 -8.23 15.47
CA ILE A 34 0.01 -8.31 16.26
C ILE A 34 -0.39 -8.62 17.70
N ASP A 35 0.08 -9.75 18.24
CA ASP A 35 -0.23 -10.13 19.63
C ASP A 35 0.74 -9.49 20.62
N THR A 36 0.34 -8.37 21.19
CA THR A 36 1.15 -7.61 22.15
C THR A 36 1.02 -8.12 23.59
N ASN A 37 0.21 -9.15 23.86
CA ASN A 37 0.03 -9.72 25.20
C ASN A 37 1.35 -10.19 25.83
N LEU A 38 2.29 -10.66 25.00
CA LEU A 38 3.62 -11.04 25.46
C LEU A 38 4.35 -9.89 26.16
N LEU A 39 4.17 -8.65 25.68
CA LEU A 39 4.80 -7.45 26.26
C LEU A 39 4.28 -7.14 27.67
N LEU A 40 3.13 -7.70 28.05
CA LEU A 40 2.51 -7.50 29.36
C LEU A 40 2.94 -8.56 30.39
N THR A 41 3.72 -9.56 30.00
CA THR A 41 4.08 -10.69 30.87
C THR A 41 5.10 -10.33 31.96
N CYS A 42 6.18 -9.63 31.59
CA CYS A 42 7.15 -9.11 32.57
C CYS A 42 7.94 -7.91 32.03
N ARG A 43 8.53 -7.13 32.95
CA ARG A 43 9.31 -5.93 32.64
C ARG A 43 10.52 -6.20 31.74
N ALA A 44 11.20 -7.33 31.92
CA ALA A 44 12.39 -7.67 31.14
C ALA A 44 12.03 -7.86 29.66
N ILE A 45 10.99 -8.64 29.37
CA ILE A 45 10.49 -8.84 28.00
C ILE A 45 10.05 -7.50 27.40
N TYR A 46 9.31 -6.68 28.15
CA TYR A 46 8.91 -5.36 27.67
C TYR A 46 10.13 -4.52 27.27
N LEU A 47 11.12 -4.36 28.15
CA LEU A 47 12.29 -3.51 27.88
C LEU A 47 13.13 -4.00 26.69
N GLU A 48 13.20 -5.32 26.48
CA GLU A 48 13.94 -5.91 25.36
C GLU A 48 13.20 -5.76 24.03
N THR A 49 11.86 -5.76 24.03
CA THR A 49 11.08 -6.01 22.80
C THR A 49 9.98 -5.00 22.50
N TYR A 50 9.75 -3.97 23.32
CA TYR A 50 8.64 -3.01 23.12
C TYR A 50 8.66 -2.27 21.77
N LEU A 51 9.83 -2.16 21.11
CA LEU A 51 9.95 -1.58 19.78
C LEU A 51 9.71 -2.59 18.64
N ALA A 52 9.75 -3.90 18.94
CA ALA A 52 9.64 -4.94 17.92
C ALA A 52 8.33 -4.88 17.11
N PRO A 53 7.13 -4.63 17.71
CA PRO A 53 5.91 -4.46 16.92
C PRO A 53 5.98 -3.35 15.88
N ILE A 54 6.82 -2.33 16.10
CA ILE A 54 6.96 -1.18 15.22
C ILE A 54 8.08 -1.41 14.20
N ALA A 55 9.18 -2.04 14.63
CA ALA A 55 10.36 -2.25 13.81
C ALA A 55 10.24 -3.42 12.85
N LEU A 56 9.51 -4.47 13.24
CA LEU A 56 9.39 -5.71 12.47
C LEU A 56 8.28 -5.66 11.42
N ASN A 57 7.26 -4.81 11.64
CA ASN A 57 6.03 -4.84 10.86
C ASN A 57 5.94 -3.68 9.88
N GLU A 58 5.28 -3.93 8.75
CA GLU A 58 4.98 -2.91 7.76
C GLU A 58 3.84 -2.02 8.25
N HIS A 59 4.00 -0.71 8.17
CA HIS A 59 2.95 0.23 8.52
C HIS A 59 2.09 0.49 7.29
N VAL A 60 0.90 -0.12 7.22
CA VAL A 60 0.03 -0.11 6.05
C VAL A 60 -1.08 0.94 6.18
N PHE A 61 -1.19 1.82 5.19
CA PHE A 61 -2.21 2.85 5.13
C PHE A 61 -3.03 2.77 3.84
N TRP A 62 -4.34 3.00 3.97
CA TRP A 62 -5.28 2.96 2.86
C TRP A 62 -5.84 4.36 2.61
N MET A 63 -5.38 4.99 1.54
CA MET A 63 -5.86 6.31 1.13
C MET A 63 -7.08 6.12 0.24
N TYR A 64 -8.22 5.92 0.90
CA TYR A 64 -9.52 5.49 0.38
C TYR A 64 -9.65 3.98 0.13
N ARG A 65 -10.90 3.49 0.19
CA ARG A 65 -11.29 2.12 -0.18
C ARG A 65 -10.46 1.04 0.55
N GLY A 66 -10.14 1.31 1.81
CA GLY A 66 -9.49 0.39 2.74
C GLY A 66 -10.50 -0.41 3.58
N PRO A 67 -10.03 -1.40 4.33
CA PRO A 67 -10.87 -2.20 5.20
C PRO A 67 -11.49 -1.36 6.34
N PRO A 68 -12.62 -1.80 6.91
CA PRO A 68 -13.19 -1.16 8.08
C PRO A 68 -12.17 -1.04 9.21
N ARG A 69 -12.12 0.13 9.87
CA ARG A 69 -11.16 0.45 10.94
C ARG A 69 -9.69 0.42 10.51
N SER A 70 -9.39 0.47 9.21
CA SER A 70 -8.02 0.70 8.74
C SER A 70 -7.45 1.97 9.37
N MET A 71 -6.14 1.99 9.64
CA MET A 71 -5.46 3.16 10.19
C MET A 71 -5.84 4.42 9.40
N ALA A 72 -6.10 5.50 10.16
CA ALA A 72 -6.68 6.75 9.68
C ALA A 72 -6.07 7.19 8.33
N ALA A 73 -6.88 7.85 7.50
CA ALA A 73 -6.52 8.44 6.20
C ALA A 73 -5.42 9.55 6.26
N ASN A 74 -4.62 9.55 7.32
CA ASN A 74 -3.53 10.48 7.60
C ASN A 74 -2.37 9.72 8.31
N GLY A 75 -1.44 9.18 7.53
CA GLY A 75 -0.25 8.47 8.02
C GLY A 75 0.64 9.36 8.91
N SER A 76 0.78 10.64 8.59
CA SER A 76 1.53 11.58 9.43
C SER A 76 0.94 11.69 10.84
N ALA A 77 -0.38 11.82 10.99
CA ALA A 77 -1.01 11.87 12.31
C ALA A 77 -0.78 10.58 13.12
N TYR A 78 -0.66 9.43 12.45
CA TYR A 78 -0.30 8.17 13.10
C TYR A 78 1.12 8.21 13.68
N PHE A 79 2.12 8.64 12.89
CA PHE A 79 3.50 8.73 13.38
C PHE A 79 3.70 9.85 14.41
N HIS A 80 2.89 10.89 14.42
CA HIS A 80 2.94 11.94 15.45
C HIS A 80 2.58 11.43 16.86
N ARG A 81 1.80 10.36 16.95
CA ARG A 81 1.45 9.73 18.23
C ARG A 81 2.57 8.84 18.78
N MET A 82 3.59 8.54 17.98
CA MET A 82 4.72 7.72 18.40
C MET A 82 5.75 8.53 19.20
N THR A 83 6.38 7.87 20.16
CA THR A 83 7.55 8.42 20.86
C THR A 83 8.74 8.54 19.89
N PRO A 84 9.76 9.37 20.20
CA PRO A 84 10.95 9.47 19.36
C PRO A 84 11.64 8.12 19.07
N GLN A 85 11.71 7.23 20.06
CA GLN A 85 12.30 5.89 19.90
C GLN A 85 11.48 5.01 18.95
N GLN A 86 10.15 5.08 19.06
CA GLN A 86 9.24 4.37 18.16
C GLN A 86 9.35 4.88 16.72
N ARG A 87 9.42 6.21 16.53
CA ARG A 87 9.64 6.82 15.22
C ARG A 87 10.95 6.39 14.58
N ALA A 88 12.03 6.30 15.37
CA ALA A 88 13.33 5.84 14.90
C ALA A 88 13.37 4.33 14.58
N ALA A 89 12.43 3.57 15.15
CA ALA A 89 12.30 2.14 14.95
C ALA A 89 11.52 1.78 13.68
N VAL A 90 10.73 2.69 13.09
CA VAL A 90 10.00 2.44 11.84
C VAL A 90 10.97 2.06 10.71
N ARG A 91 10.54 1.14 9.83
CA ARG A 91 11.37 0.61 8.73
C ARG A 91 10.63 0.57 7.40
N CYS A 92 9.48 -0.08 7.36
CA CYS A 92 8.71 -0.31 6.14
C CYS A 92 7.33 0.35 6.24
N VAL A 93 6.96 1.09 5.22
CA VAL A 93 5.67 1.77 5.13
C VAL A 93 5.04 1.48 3.77
N ARG A 94 3.76 1.12 3.76
CA ARG A 94 2.99 0.90 2.53
C ARG A 94 1.78 1.82 2.47
N PHE A 95 1.57 2.44 1.32
CA PHE A 95 0.37 3.20 1.02
C PHE A 95 -0.35 2.57 -0.17
N PHE A 96 -1.61 2.20 0.04
CA PHE A 96 -2.56 2.03 -1.04
C PHE A 96 -3.14 3.40 -1.39
N THR A 97 -2.92 3.86 -2.62
CA THR A 97 -3.23 5.24 -3.01
C THR A 97 -4.20 5.29 -4.17
N GLN A 98 -5.40 5.82 -3.92
CA GLN A 98 -6.21 6.37 -5.01
C GLN A 98 -5.45 7.53 -5.66
N LEU A 99 -5.41 7.59 -7.00
CA LEU A 99 -4.70 8.65 -7.72
C LEU A 99 -5.25 10.05 -7.43
N TYR A 100 -6.55 10.18 -7.13
CA TYR A 100 -7.10 11.44 -6.64
C TYR A 100 -6.39 11.92 -5.37
N TRP A 101 -6.13 11.02 -4.42
CA TRP A 101 -5.38 11.36 -3.22
C TRP A 101 -3.93 11.69 -3.56
N LEU A 102 -3.24 10.79 -4.28
CA LEU A 102 -1.81 10.91 -4.56
C LEU A 102 -1.47 12.20 -5.32
N GLU A 103 -2.25 12.55 -6.35
CA GLU A 103 -1.93 13.68 -7.23
C GLU A 103 -2.52 15.01 -6.79
N ARG A 104 -3.56 15.04 -5.93
CA ARG A 104 -4.22 16.29 -5.52
C ARG A 104 -4.06 16.65 -4.05
N ARG A 105 -3.69 15.72 -3.18
CA ARG A 105 -3.61 15.97 -1.74
C ARG A 105 -2.22 15.72 -1.23
N ILE A 106 -1.41 16.77 -1.07
CA ILE A 106 -0.10 16.60 -0.46
C ILE A 106 0.47 17.90 0.05
N PHE A 107 0.60 17.99 1.38
CA PHE A 107 1.87 17.93 2.10
C PHE A 107 1.60 17.22 3.44
N GLN A 108 2.40 16.22 3.79
CA GLN A 108 2.40 15.65 5.13
C GLN A 108 3.69 16.09 5.81
N ASN A 109 3.56 16.88 6.87
CA ASN A 109 4.70 17.15 7.73
C ASN A 109 5.02 15.85 8.47
N TRP A 110 6.21 15.29 8.27
CA TRP A 110 6.63 14.11 9.00
C TRP A 110 7.18 14.50 10.38
N PRO A 111 6.88 13.73 11.43
CA PRO A 111 7.41 14.04 12.76
C PRO A 111 8.93 13.83 12.83
N VAL A 112 9.61 14.69 13.59
CA VAL A 112 11.08 14.66 13.77
C VAL A 112 11.55 13.30 14.30
N GLY A 113 12.57 12.73 13.66
CA GLY A 113 13.15 11.44 14.05
C GLY A 113 12.38 10.22 13.54
N LEU A 114 11.39 10.40 12.67
CA LEU A 114 10.85 9.31 11.87
C LEU A 114 11.93 8.79 10.92
N VAL A 115 12.02 7.47 10.82
CA VAL A 115 12.90 6.78 9.87
C VAL A 115 12.03 5.87 9.01
N VAL A 116 12.14 5.99 7.69
CA VAL A 116 11.49 5.09 6.74
C VAL A 116 12.55 4.61 5.77
N HIS A 117 12.90 3.33 5.81
CA HIS A 117 13.89 2.77 4.88
C HIS A 117 13.25 2.35 3.56
N LYS A 118 12.06 1.75 3.64
CA LYS A 118 11.31 1.27 2.48
C LYS A 118 9.92 1.88 2.45
N LEU A 119 9.57 2.49 1.32
CA LEU A 119 8.21 2.91 1.00
C LEU A 119 7.67 2.04 -0.13
N THR A 120 6.46 1.52 0.01
CA THR A 120 5.72 0.88 -1.08
C THR A 120 4.47 1.71 -1.40
N ILE A 121 4.30 2.08 -2.66
CA ILE A 121 3.09 2.75 -3.17
C ILE A 121 2.34 1.77 -4.07
N VAL A 122 1.10 1.46 -3.72
CA VAL A 122 0.23 0.56 -4.47
C VAL A 122 -0.88 1.34 -5.13
N ILE A 123 -1.04 1.18 -6.45
CA ILE A 123 -2.16 1.70 -7.22
C ILE A 123 -2.95 0.50 -7.75
N ARG A 124 -4.06 0.19 -7.09
CA ARG A 124 -4.96 -0.91 -7.49
C ARG A 124 -5.69 -0.57 -8.79
N HIS A 125 -6.29 -1.56 -9.44
CA HIS A 125 -7.14 -1.32 -10.61
C HIS A 125 -8.21 -0.24 -10.34
N THR A 126 -8.80 -0.27 -9.15
CA THR A 126 -9.85 0.66 -8.75
C THR A 126 -9.32 2.02 -8.27
N ASP A 127 -8.01 2.20 -8.17
CA ASP A 127 -7.40 3.44 -7.67
C ASP A 127 -6.97 4.39 -8.79
N TRP A 128 -6.98 3.92 -10.05
CA TRP A 128 -6.75 4.76 -11.22
C TRP A 128 -7.85 5.80 -11.40
N TRP A 129 -7.50 6.93 -12.02
CA TRP A 129 -8.46 7.97 -12.37
C TRP A 129 -9.60 7.40 -13.22
N TYR A 130 -10.83 7.61 -12.75
CA TYR A 130 -12.04 7.26 -13.48
C TYR A 130 -12.09 5.80 -13.97
N TRP A 131 -11.45 4.88 -13.24
CA TRP A 131 -11.40 3.45 -13.57
C TRP A 131 -12.79 2.87 -13.84
N GLU A 132 -13.77 3.32 -13.05
CA GLU A 132 -15.20 3.03 -13.11
C GLU A 132 -15.82 3.24 -14.50
N ARG A 133 -15.34 4.24 -15.25
CA ARG A 133 -15.82 4.61 -16.60
C ARG A 133 -14.97 3.99 -17.69
N HIS A 134 -14.15 3.02 -17.33
CA HIS A 134 -13.21 2.37 -18.23
C HIS A 134 -12.18 3.33 -18.87
N GLU A 135 -11.95 4.51 -18.29
CA GLU A 135 -11.02 5.53 -18.81
C GLU A 135 -9.56 5.03 -18.92
N PRO A 136 -8.76 5.50 -19.89
CA PRO A 136 -7.37 5.06 -20.05
C PRO A 136 -6.53 5.25 -18.78
N LEU A 137 -5.57 4.33 -18.56
CA LEU A 137 -4.66 4.42 -17.42
C LEU A 137 -3.79 5.67 -17.54
N ARG A 138 -3.90 6.55 -16.57
CA ARG A 138 -3.09 7.77 -16.48
C ARG A 138 -2.64 8.01 -15.05
N ILE A 139 -1.38 8.39 -14.92
CA ILE A 139 -0.77 8.95 -13.73
C ILE A 139 0.12 10.10 -14.19
N ASN A 140 0.08 11.20 -13.47
CA ASN A 140 0.93 12.35 -13.73
C ASN A 140 2.40 11.97 -13.49
N ALA A 141 3.30 12.53 -14.29
CA ALA A 141 4.73 12.39 -14.03
C ALA A 141 5.06 12.97 -12.63
N PRO A 142 6.03 12.41 -11.90
CA PRO A 142 6.26 12.76 -10.50
C PRO A 142 6.41 14.28 -10.26
N HIS A 143 7.17 14.96 -11.13
CA HIS A 143 7.44 16.41 -11.06
C HIS A 143 6.18 17.29 -11.24
N GLN A 144 5.06 16.72 -11.68
CA GLN A 144 3.79 17.43 -11.84
C GLN A 144 2.98 17.52 -10.54
N GLY A 145 3.47 16.96 -9.43
CA GLY A 145 2.95 17.32 -8.11
C GLY A 145 3.29 16.37 -6.98
N TRP A 146 3.37 15.06 -7.23
CA TRP A 146 3.41 14.07 -6.15
C TRP A 146 4.79 13.57 -5.74
N ALA A 147 5.83 13.85 -6.53
CA ALA A 147 7.21 13.55 -6.16
C ALA A 147 7.59 14.19 -4.83
N ALA A 148 7.24 15.46 -4.61
CA ALA A 148 7.60 16.22 -3.42
C ALA A 148 7.22 15.51 -2.10
N TRP A 149 6.15 14.71 -2.12
CA TRP A 149 5.78 13.90 -0.96
C TRP A 149 6.72 12.73 -0.73
N VAL A 150 7.06 11.97 -1.77
CA VAL A 150 8.05 10.89 -1.70
C VAL A 150 9.42 11.44 -1.28
N GLU A 151 9.83 12.55 -1.89
CA GLU A 151 11.08 13.25 -1.62
C GLU A 151 11.18 13.76 -0.17
N SER A 152 10.04 14.06 0.46
CA SER A 152 9.98 14.49 1.86
C SER A 152 10.15 13.36 2.88
N ILE A 153 10.11 12.09 2.47
CA ILE A 153 10.14 10.96 3.40
C ILE A 153 11.55 10.82 4.00
N PRO A 154 11.67 10.84 5.35
CA PRO A 154 12.96 10.88 6.01
C PRO A 154 13.72 9.55 5.87
N GLN A 155 14.98 9.66 5.44
CA GLN A 155 15.94 8.55 5.33
C GLN A 155 15.53 7.41 4.37
N LEU A 156 14.68 7.72 3.37
CA LEU A 156 14.24 6.75 2.37
C LEU A 156 15.42 6.12 1.62
N GLN A 157 15.44 4.78 1.52
CA GLN A 157 16.48 4.01 0.83
C GLN A 157 15.95 3.25 -0.38
N GLU A 158 14.71 2.80 -0.29
CA GLU A 158 14.02 2.00 -1.31
C GLU A 158 12.60 2.53 -1.47
N LEU A 159 12.20 2.73 -2.73
CA LEU A 159 10.83 3.02 -3.12
C LEU A 159 10.35 1.92 -4.05
N GLU A 160 9.25 1.27 -3.72
CA GLU A 160 8.63 0.24 -4.55
C GLU A 160 7.27 0.74 -5.03
N PHE A 161 6.98 0.49 -6.30
CA PHE A 161 5.65 0.67 -6.86
C PHE A 161 5.04 -0.68 -7.19
N GLU A 162 3.75 -0.78 -6.91
CA GLU A 162 2.91 -1.87 -7.33
C GLU A 162 1.74 -1.30 -8.14
N PHE A 163 1.79 -1.49 -9.46
CA PHE A 163 0.72 -1.07 -10.36
C PHE A 163 -0.15 -2.26 -10.75
N GLU A 164 -1.46 -2.12 -10.58
CA GLU A 164 -2.43 -3.16 -10.89
C GLU A 164 -3.50 -2.67 -11.87
N THR A 165 -3.90 -3.52 -12.81
CA THR A 165 -5.06 -3.27 -13.69
C THR A 165 -5.74 -4.58 -14.10
N ILE A 166 -6.83 -4.48 -14.85
CA ILE A 166 -7.55 -5.63 -15.45
C ILE A 166 -6.97 -6.00 -16.82
N GLU A 167 -7.15 -7.26 -17.24
CA GLU A 167 -6.68 -7.81 -18.51
C GLU A 167 -6.89 -6.89 -19.74
N PRO A 168 -8.08 -6.28 -19.97
CA PRO A 168 -8.28 -5.39 -21.12
C PRO A 168 -7.32 -4.18 -21.18
N LYS A 169 -6.70 -3.80 -20.06
CA LYS A 169 -5.80 -2.64 -19.95
C LYS A 169 -4.34 -3.05 -19.72
N LYS A 170 -4.00 -4.33 -19.86
CA LYS A 170 -2.64 -4.84 -19.65
C LYS A 170 -1.59 -4.10 -20.47
N GLU A 171 -1.84 -3.86 -21.76
CA GLU A 171 -0.88 -3.15 -22.62
C GLU A 171 -0.69 -1.68 -22.17
N GLN A 172 -1.75 -1.03 -21.69
CA GLN A 172 -1.64 0.31 -21.10
C GLN A 172 -0.80 0.28 -19.82
N LEU A 173 -0.94 -0.78 -19.00
CA LEU A 173 -0.12 -0.96 -17.80
C LEU A 173 1.36 -1.11 -18.17
N GLU A 174 1.71 -1.93 -19.16
CA GLU A 174 3.10 -2.08 -19.60
C GLU A 174 3.68 -0.74 -20.07
N GLU A 175 2.90 0.05 -20.80
CA GLU A 175 3.30 1.39 -21.23
C GLU A 175 3.51 2.36 -20.05
N ARG A 176 2.62 2.35 -19.06
CA ARG A 176 2.77 3.18 -17.85
C ARG A 176 3.98 2.76 -17.02
N VAL A 177 4.24 1.47 -16.89
CA VAL A 177 5.43 0.95 -16.20
C VAL A 177 6.69 1.39 -16.94
N ARG A 178 6.75 1.24 -18.27
CA ARG A 178 7.89 1.66 -19.11
C ARG A 178 8.23 3.15 -18.90
N VAL A 179 7.22 4.01 -18.87
CA VAL A 179 7.40 5.44 -18.55
C VAL A 179 7.87 5.63 -17.11
N ALA A 180 7.32 4.88 -16.16
CA ALA A 180 7.66 4.99 -14.75
C ALA A 180 9.10 4.60 -14.44
N LEU A 181 9.69 3.64 -15.15
CA LEU A 181 11.09 3.22 -14.94
C LEU A 181 12.10 4.37 -15.16
N GLY A 182 11.72 5.41 -15.92
CA GLY A 182 12.53 6.60 -16.14
C GLY A 182 12.41 7.67 -15.05
N TRP A 183 11.57 7.48 -14.04
CA TRP A 183 11.37 8.44 -12.96
C TRP A 183 12.61 8.54 -12.05
N LYS A 184 12.77 9.73 -11.46
CA LYS A 184 13.82 10.02 -10.47
C LYS A 184 13.21 10.79 -9.31
N PHE A 185 13.68 10.51 -8.10
CA PHE A 185 13.20 11.16 -6.87
C PHE A 185 14.39 11.69 -6.07
N PRO A 186 14.71 12.99 -6.19
CA PRO A 186 15.73 13.65 -5.37
C PRO A 186 15.29 13.73 -3.89
N LEU A 187 16.07 13.17 -2.99
CA LEU A 187 15.77 13.14 -1.56
C LEU A 187 16.39 14.36 -0.84
N GLN A 188 15.88 14.65 0.37
CA GLN A 188 16.37 15.75 1.21
C GLN A 188 17.84 15.65 1.60
N ASP A 189 18.43 14.45 1.60
CA ASP A 189 19.84 14.22 1.92
C ASP A 189 20.77 14.42 0.70
N GLY A 190 20.24 14.90 -0.42
CA GLY A 190 20.97 15.13 -1.66
C GLY A 190 21.17 13.88 -2.53
N THR A 191 20.77 12.69 -2.06
CA THR A 191 20.78 11.48 -2.88
C THR A 191 19.57 11.42 -3.80
N VAL A 192 19.62 10.58 -4.85
CA VAL A 192 18.52 10.40 -5.80
C VAL A 192 18.13 8.93 -5.85
N LEU A 193 16.83 8.64 -5.77
CA LEU A 193 16.30 7.31 -6.08
C LEU A 193 16.10 7.17 -7.59
N VAL A 194 16.65 6.11 -8.16
CA VAL A 194 16.54 5.72 -9.57
C VAL A 194 16.13 4.26 -9.65
N HIS A 195 15.50 3.86 -10.77
CA HIS A 195 15.12 2.46 -10.98
C HIS A 195 16.34 1.55 -10.88
N ASP A 196 16.17 0.39 -10.24
CA ASP A 196 17.28 -0.53 -9.92
C ASP A 196 17.84 -1.29 -11.14
N GLY A 197 17.21 -1.15 -12.30
CA GLY A 197 17.60 -1.80 -13.55
C GLY A 197 17.08 -3.24 -13.71
N ALA A 198 16.42 -3.80 -12.69
CA ALA A 198 15.82 -5.12 -12.78
C ALA A 198 14.55 -5.08 -13.63
N ALA A 199 14.21 -6.19 -14.29
CA ALA A 199 12.93 -6.28 -14.99
C ALA A 199 11.77 -6.21 -13.98
N PRO A 200 10.69 -5.45 -14.25
CA PRO A 200 9.52 -5.43 -13.39
C PRO A 200 8.95 -6.83 -13.16
N VAL A 201 8.70 -7.18 -11.90
CA VAL A 201 8.12 -8.47 -11.52
C VAL A 201 6.65 -8.48 -11.93
N LYS A 202 6.27 -9.50 -12.70
CA LYS A 202 4.91 -9.68 -13.20
C LYS A 202 4.18 -10.74 -12.38
N SER A 203 2.97 -10.42 -11.94
CA SER A 203 2.06 -11.40 -11.34
C SER A 203 0.63 -11.15 -11.79
N MET A 204 -0.23 -12.14 -11.54
CA MET A 204 -1.64 -12.11 -11.87
C MET A 204 -2.45 -12.75 -10.75
N TRP A 205 -3.70 -12.31 -10.61
CA TRP A 205 -4.66 -12.92 -9.71
C TRP A 205 -6.09 -12.73 -10.21
N ALA A 206 -7.03 -13.52 -9.70
CA ALA A 206 -8.44 -13.47 -10.08
C ALA A 206 -9.24 -12.65 -9.05
N GLY A 207 -9.73 -11.48 -9.48
CA GLY A 207 -10.58 -10.60 -8.71
C GLY A 207 -12.06 -10.80 -9.04
N THR A 208 -12.92 -10.14 -8.27
CA THR A 208 -14.37 -10.19 -8.50
C THR A 208 -14.79 -9.34 -9.71
N SER A 209 -15.72 -9.86 -10.52
CA SER A 209 -16.39 -9.08 -11.57
C SER A 209 -17.26 -7.94 -11.02
N ARG A 210 -17.57 -7.91 -9.72
CA ARG A 210 -18.24 -6.76 -9.07
C ARG A 210 -17.46 -5.46 -9.26
N LEU A 211 -16.14 -5.56 -9.32
CA LEU A 211 -15.23 -4.43 -9.50
C LEU A 211 -14.83 -4.23 -10.97
N ALA A 212 -15.59 -4.81 -11.92
CA ALA A 212 -15.42 -4.48 -13.31
C ALA A 212 -15.89 -3.03 -13.59
N PRO A 213 -15.25 -2.32 -14.53
CA PRO A 213 -15.71 -1.03 -15.03
C PRO A 213 -17.20 -1.06 -15.42
N GLY A 214 -17.94 0.00 -15.12
CA GLY A 214 -19.39 0.08 -15.32
C GLY A 214 -20.25 -0.58 -14.25
N HIS A 215 -19.70 -1.48 -13.43
CA HIS A 215 -20.41 -2.08 -12.30
C HIS A 215 -20.18 -1.33 -10.97
N GLY A 216 -19.09 -0.57 -10.86
CA GLY A 216 -18.62 0.03 -9.61
C GLY A 216 -19.19 1.40 -9.22
N GLU A 217 -19.78 2.17 -10.14
CA GLU A 217 -20.16 3.58 -9.89
C GLU A 217 -21.61 3.78 -9.39
N GLY A 218 -22.42 2.72 -9.28
CA GLY A 218 -23.82 2.79 -8.85
C GLY A 218 -24.09 2.56 -7.36
N ALA A 219 -23.11 2.14 -6.56
CA ALA A 219 -23.33 1.73 -5.17
C ALA A 219 -22.97 2.81 -4.14
N TRP A 220 -23.44 4.05 -4.35
CA TRP A 220 -23.71 4.97 -3.24
C TRP A 220 -25.03 4.62 -2.54
N ASP A 221 -25.72 3.57 -2.97
CA ASP A 221 -26.90 3.04 -2.31
C ASP A 221 -26.53 2.50 -0.94
N ALA A 222 -26.90 3.31 0.05
CA ALA A 222 -26.91 3.05 1.48
C ALA A 222 -27.81 1.85 1.89
N ASP A 223 -28.06 0.88 1.01
CA ASP A 223 -29.02 -0.21 1.23
C ASP A 223 -28.56 -1.59 0.70
N VAL A 224 -27.28 -1.76 0.35
CA VAL A 224 -26.75 -3.13 0.21
C VAL A 224 -26.53 -3.69 1.61
N LYS A 225 -27.63 -4.16 2.22
CA LYS A 225 -27.63 -5.04 3.39
C LYS A 225 -26.55 -6.11 3.19
N GLU A 226 -25.87 -6.51 4.26
CA GLU A 226 -24.95 -7.66 4.28
C GLU A 226 -25.54 -8.82 3.47
N GLN A 227 -25.14 -8.93 2.21
CA GLN A 227 -25.47 -10.07 1.37
C GLN A 227 -24.49 -11.16 1.77
N ASP A 228 -25.00 -12.36 2.02
CA ASP A 228 -24.12 -13.47 2.32
C ASP A 228 -23.14 -13.71 1.16
N GLN A 229 -21.97 -14.25 1.52
CA GLN A 229 -20.87 -14.47 0.59
C GLN A 229 -21.29 -15.37 -0.58
N ALA A 230 -22.17 -16.36 -0.35
CA ALA A 230 -22.62 -17.29 -1.39
C ALA A 230 -23.45 -16.59 -2.48
N THR A 231 -24.30 -15.65 -2.10
CA THR A 231 -25.09 -14.84 -3.02
C THR A 231 -24.19 -13.94 -3.87
N LEU A 232 -23.19 -13.31 -3.25
CA LEU A 232 -22.22 -12.48 -3.96
C LEU A 232 -21.35 -13.31 -4.92
N ASP A 233 -20.93 -14.51 -4.52
CA ASP A 233 -20.18 -15.44 -5.35
C ASP A 233 -20.93 -15.82 -6.63
N CYS A 234 -22.23 -16.09 -6.50
CA CYS A 234 -23.09 -16.43 -7.63
C CYS A 234 -23.31 -15.23 -8.56
N LYS A 235 -23.48 -14.03 -8.00
CA LYS A 235 -23.77 -12.81 -8.77
C LYS A 235 -22.52 -12.23 -9.43
N PHE A 236 -21.37 -12.36 -8.79
CA PHE A 236 -20.11 -11.73 -9.17
C PHE A 236 -18.95 -12.72 -9.08
N PRO A 237 -18.75 -13.59 -10.08
CA PRO A 237 -17.66 -14.56 -10.09
C PRO A 237 -16.28 -13.92 -9.92
N LEU A 238 -15.32 -14.72 -9.45
CA LEU A 238 -13.91 -14.35 -9.37
C LEU A 238 -13.18 -14.65 -10.69
N ASP A 239 -13.56 -13.96 -11.75
CA ASP A 239 -13.03 -14.14 -13.11
C ASP A 239 -12.38 -12.88 -13.69
N LEU A 240 -12.40 -11.76 -12.95
CA LEU A 240 -11.75 -10.53 -13.35
C LEU A 240 -10.23 -10.71 -13.23
N LYS A 241 -9.56 -10.94 -14.36
CA LYS A 241 -8.11 -11.14 -14.40
C LYS A 241 -7.35 -9.85 -14.10
N MET A 242 -6.70 -9.81 -12.94
CA MET A 242 -5.88 -8.70 -12.48
C MET A 242 -4.42 -8.94 -12.85
N HIS A 243 -3.76 -7.91 -13.37
CA HIS A 243 -2.35 -7.87 -13.73
C HIS A 243 -1.63 -6.90 -12.82
N VAL A 244 -0.53 -7.36 -12.24
CA VAL A 244 0.27 -6.57 -11.30
C VAL A 244 1.71 -6.47 -11.78
N ARG A 245 2.30 -5.28 -11.66
CA ARG A 245 3.71 -5.00 -11.93
C ARG A 245 4.35 -4.38 -10.71
N ASN A 246 5.39 -5.03 -10.19
CA ASN A 246 6.21 -4.51 -9.10
C ASN A 246 7.56 -4.09 -9.65
N PHE A 247 8.01 -2.90 -9.27
CA PHE A 247 9.31 -2.35 -9.68
C PHE A 247 9.81 -1.41 -8.59
N LYS A 248 11.13 -1.30 -8.45
CA LYS A 248 11.75 -0.59 -7.33
C LYS A 248 12.80 0.41 -7.76
N PHE A 249 12.95 1.42 -6.92
CA PHE A 249 13.94 2.47 -7.02
C PHE A 249 14.82 2.40 -5.79
N VAL A 250 16.13 2.52 -6.00
CA VAL A 250 17.14 2.51 -4.96
C VAL A 250 18.01 3.74 -5.11
N LYS A 251 18.77 4.09 -4.07
CA LYS A 251 19.75 5.18 -4.17
C LYS A 251 20.74 4.89 -5.30
N GLU A 252 20.96 5.86 -6.18
CA GLU A 252 21.85 5.76 -7.34
C GLU A 252 23.26 5.28 -6.95
N SER A 253 23.75 5.69 -5.78
CA SER A 253 25.04 5.24 -5.22
C SER A 253 25.12 3.74 -4.90
N ARG A 254 24.02 2.98 -4.98
CA ARG A 254 23.99 1.52 -4.80
C ARG A 254 24.11 0.75 -6.13
N LEU A 255 24.09 1.47 -7.27
CA LEU A 255 24.22 0.88 -8.61
C LEU A 255 25.64 1.01 -9.19
N LEU A 256 26.50 1.79 -8.52
CA LEU A 256 27.93 1.96 -8.81
C LEU A 256 28.76 1.02 -7.93
#